data_AF-A0A2M7X9N8-F1
#
_entry.id   AF-A0A2M7X9N8-F1
#
_cell.length_a   1.000
_cell.length_b   1.000
_cell.length_c   1.000
_cell.angle_alpha   90.00
_cell.angle_beta   90.00
_cell.angle_gamma   90.00
#
_symmetry.space_group_name_H-M   'P 1'
#
loop_
_entity.id
_entity.type
_entity.pdbx_description
1 polymer ?
#
loop_
_entity_poly.entity_id
_entity_poly.type
_entity_poly.pdbx_seq_one_letter_code
_entity_poly.pdbx_strand_id
1 'polypeptide(L)'
;MFRLRKSDPTNDQLSVGKIFSTTKSNIRIYPVDIAIFLLAENWTVLGYCTIRRSEMKGSAMTLDVEVLSLFSKDESKMFTTRMKEALTITKEFPPQI
;
A
#
# COMPACT_ATOMS: atom_id res chain seq x y z
N MET A 1 1.07 -5.73 -3.01
CA MET A 1 0.20 -4.68 -2.44
C MET A 1 0.98 -3.89 -1.40
N PHE A 2 0.92 -2.56 -1.43
CA PHE A 2 1.66 -1.67 -0.53
C PHE A 2 0.71 -1.06 0.51
N ARG A 3 1.04 -1.19 1.80
CA ARG A 3 0.22 -0.70 2.92
C ARG A 3 0.91 0.46 3.62
N LEU A 4 0.19 1.57 3.78
CA LEU A 4 0.60 2.72 4.55
C LEU A 4 0.80 2.35 6.03
N ARG A 5 1.69 3.09 6.69
CA ARG A 5 1.92 3.09 8.14
C ARG A 5 1.38 4.38 8.73
N LYS A 6 1.21 4.41 10.05
CA LYS A 6 0.81 5.60 10.80
C LYS A 6 1.68 6.85 10.54
N SER A 7 2.96 6.66 10.20
CA SER A 7 3.90 7.74 9.86
C SER A 7 3.86 8.19 8.39
N ASP A 8 3.17 7.44 7.53
CA ASP A 8 3.03 7.76 6.11
C ASP A 8 1.93 8.83 5.93
N PRO A 9 1.83 9.50 4.76
CA PRO A 9 0.80 10.50 4.51
C PRO A 9 -0.61 9.95 4.76
N THR A 10 -1.46 10.77 5.36
CA THR A 10 -2.88 10.44 5.53
C THR A 10 -3.61 10.48 4.18
N ASN A 11 -4.81 9.89 4.11
CA ASN A 11 -5.58 9.83 2.87
C ASN A 11 -5.76 11.22 2.21
N ASP A 12 -6.01 12.25 3.01
CA ASP A 12 -6.23 13.63 2.52
C ASP A 12 -4.93 14.30 2.03
N GLN A 13 -3.77 13.74 2.38
CA GLN A 13 -2.46 14.20 1.94
C GLN A 13 -1.96 13.47 0.68
N LEU A 14 -2.69 12.45 0.22
CA LEU A 14 -2.38 11.72 -1.01
C LEU A 14 -2.93 12.48 -2.23
N SER A 15 -2.13 12.54 -3.28
CA SER A 15 -2.55 13.07 -4.58
C SER A 15 -1.89 12.28 -5.69
N VAL A 16 -2.57 12.12 -6.81
CA VAL A 16 -2.02 11.42 -7.99
C VAL A 16 -0.75 12.13 -8.48
N GLY A 17 0.27 11.34 -8.85
CA GLY A 17 1.59 11.80 -9.26
C GLY A 17 2.52 12.19 -8.10
N LYS A 18 2.04 12.21 -6.85
CA LYS A 18 2.87 12.52 -5.69
C LYS A 18 3.77 11.33 -5.35
N ILE A 19 5.04 11.62 -5.10
CA ILE A 19 6.02 10.68 -4.56
C ILE A 19 6.24 10.99 -3.08
N PHE A 20 6.25 9.95 -2.24
CA PHE A 20 6.65 10.06 -0.84
C PHE A 20 7.61 8.94 -0.46
N SER A 21 8.48 9.20 0.51
CA SER A 21 9.42 8.22 1.03
C SER A 21 8.91 7.63 2.35
N THR A 22 9.09 6.33 2.54
CA THR A 22 8.65 5.58 3.73
C THR A 22 9.63 4.48 4.06
N THR A 23 9.74 4.14 5.35
CA THR A 23 10.60 3.06 5.82
C THR A 23 9.77 1.94 6.44
N LYS A 24 9.96 0.73 5.93
CA LYS A 24 9.45 -0.50 6.52
C LYS A 24 10.52 -1.14 7.40
N SER A 25 10.18 -1.40 8.66
CA SER A 25 11.05 -2.00 9.69
C SER A 25 11.35 -3.49 9.47
N ASN A 26 10.61 -4.12 8.57
CA ASN A 26 10.85 -5.46 8.09
C ASN A 26 11.20 -5.41 6.61
N ILE A 27 12.03 -6.36 6.17
CA ILE A 27 12.34 -6.56 4.77
C ILE A 27 11.06 -7.01 4.05
N ARG A 28 10.65 -6.26 3.03
CA ARG A 28 9.51 -6.57 2.18
C ARG A 28 9.86 -6.33 0.72
N ILE A 29 9.89 -7.36 -0.08
CA ILE A 29 10.21 -7.19 -1.50
C ILE A 29 8.99 -6.65 -2.23
N TYR A 30 9.18 -5.53 -2.92
CA TYR A 30 8.18 -4.94 -3.81
C TYR A 30 8.74 -4.91 -5.24
N PRO A 31 7.91 -5.20 -6.25
CA PRO A 31 8.31 -4.97 -7.62
C PRO A 31 8.44 -3.47 -7.88
N VAL A 32 9.54 -3.07 -8.50
CA VAL A 32 9.82 -1.68 -8.91
C VAL A 32 9.12 -1.42 -10.24
N ASP A 33 8.58 -0.21 -10.41
CA ASP A 33 7.90 0.27 -11.62
C ASP A 33 6.66 -0.56 -12.07
N ILE A 34 6.15 -1.44 -11.20
CA ILE A 34 4.91 -2.19 -11.42
C ILE A 34 3.79 -1.57 -10.57
N ALA A 35 2.60 -1.41 -11.15
CA ALA A 35 1.42 -0.94 -10.44
C ALA A 35 0.92 -2.00 -9.45
N ILE A 36 0.72 -1.60 -8.20
CA ILE A 36 0.21 -2.44 -7.13
C ILE A 36 -0.84 -1.68 -6.31
N PHE A 37 -1.75 -2.39 -5.65
CA PHE A 37 -2.71 -1.75 -4.75
C PHE A 37 -2.01 -0.93 -3.66
N LEU A 38 -2.50 0.29 -3.47
CA LEU A 38 -2.22 1.15 -2.33
C LEU A 38 -3.30 0.91 -1.27
N LEU A 39 -2.88 0.62 -0.04
CA LEU A 39 -3.77 0.35 1.08
C LEU A 39 -3.55 1.34 2.22
N ALA A 40 -4.64 1.76 2.84
CA ALA A 40 -4.62 2.36 4.17
C ALA A 40 -4.18 1.35 5.23
N GLU A 41 -3.81 1.85 6.41
CA GLU A 41 -3.39 1.02 7.55
C GLU A 41 -4.46 -0.02 7.93
N ASN A 42 -5.74 0.35 7.84
CA ASN A 42 -6.91 -0.49 8.13
C ASN A 42 -7.30 -1.46 6.99
N TRP A 43 -6.40 -1.69 6.02
CA TRP A 43 -6.62 -2.58 4.87
C TRP A 43 -7.70 -2.13 3.88
N THR A 44 -8.10 -0.86 3.90
CA THR A 44 -8.91 -0.28 2.82
C THR A 44 -8.06 -0.04 1.59
N VAL A 45 -8.52 -0.49 0.42
CA VAL A 45 -7.88 -0.23 -0.88
C VAL A 45 -8.18 1.22 -1.28
N LEU A 46 -7.13 2.01 -1.50
CA LEU A 46 -7.22 3.43 -1.84
C LEU A 46 -7.07 3.70 -3.34
N GLY A 47 -6.41 2.81 -4.08
CA GLY A 47 -6.08 2.99 -5.48
C GLY A 47 -4.83 2.21 -5.88
N TYR A 48 -4.09 2.74 -6.85
CA TYR A 48 -2.81 2.17 -7.28
C TYR A 48 -1.64 3.05 -6.90
N CYS A 49 -0.51 2.41 -6.61
CA CYS A 49 0.79 3.04 -6.49
C CYS A 49 1.85 2.21 -7.21
N THR A 50 3.03 2.79 -7.39
CA THR A 50 4.22 2.06 -7.80
C THR A 50 5.40 2.42 -6.91
N ILE A 51 6.33 1.49 -6.75
CA ILE A 51 7.58 1.72 -6.04
C ILE A 51 8.60 2.15 -7.08
N ARG A 52 9.13 3.37 -6.95
CA ARG A 52 10.18 3.91 -7.83
C ARG A 52 11.58 3.57 -7.37
N ARG A 53 11.74 3.40 -6.06
CA ARG A 53 13.00 3.01 -5.44
C ARG A 53 12.74 2.11 -4.26
N SER A 54 13.58 1.09 -4.11
CA SER A 54 13.63 0.24 -2.93
C SER A 54 15.08 0.04 -2.51
N GLU A 55 15.40 0.39 -1.27
CA GLU A 55 16.75 0.30 -0.72
C GLU A 55 16.70 -0.37 0.65
N MET A 56 17.52 -1.41 0.83
CA MET A 56 17.68 -2.08 2.11
C MET A 56 18.81 -1.44 2.92
N LYS A 57 18.53 -1.10 4.17
CA LYS A 57 19.53 -0.61 5.14
C LYS A 57 19.40 -1.44 6.41
N GLY A 58 20.29 -2.40 6.58
CA GLY A 58 20.21 -3.38 7.66
C GLY A 58 18.92 -4.23 7.55
N SER A 59 18.09 -4.22 8.59
CA SER A 59 16.81 -4.93 8.62
C SER A 59 15.62 -4.11 8.11
N ALA A 60 15.85 -2.84 7.76
CA ALA A 60 14.82 -1.94 7.27
C ALA A 60 14.90 -1.74 5.75
N MET A 61 13.78 -1.35 5.16
CA MET A 61 13.67 -1.02 3.76
C MET A 61 13.08 0.37 3.57
N THR A 62 13.80 1.25 2.90
CA THR A 62 13.33 2.57 2.49
C THR A 62 12.78 2.47 1.07
N LEU A 63 11.60 3.05 0.86
CA LEU A 63 10.84 2.96 -0.38
C LEU A 63 10.41 4.36 -0.81
N ASP A 64 10.59 4.68 -2.09
CA ASP A 64 9.95 5.85 -2.70
C ASP A 64 8.72 5.37 -3.47
N VAL A 65 7.55 5.88 -3.08
CA VAL A 65 6.24 5.40 -3.51
C VAL A 65 5.54 6.52 -4.27
N GLU A 66 5.16 6.25 -5.52
CA GLU A 66 4.35 7.15 -6.33
C GLU A 66 2.88 6.72 -6.32
N VAL A 67 1.98 7.66 -6.07
CA VAL A 67 0.53 7.43 -6.19
C VAL A 67 0.12 7.53 -7.66
N LEU A 68 -0.39 6.45 -8.23
CA LEU A 68 -0.80 6.39 -9.64
C LEU A 68 -2.28 6.71 -9.83
N SER A 69 -3.13 6.29 -8.88
CA SER A 69 -4.56 6.59 -8.88
C SER A 69 -5.12 6.59 -7.47
N LEU A 70 -6.22 7.32 -7.28
CA LEU A 70 -7.05 7.24 -6.08
C LEU A 70 -8.47 6.90 -6.53
N PHE A 71 -9.05 5.89 -5.91
CA PHE A 71 -10.36 5.36 -6.23
C PHE A 71 -11.47 6.21 -5.61
N SER A 72 -12.62 6.21 -6.27
CA SER A 72 -13.87 6.65 -5.67
C SER A 72 -14.23 5.78 -4.45
N LYS A 73 -15.17 6.27 -3.64
CA LYS A 73 -15.65 5.53 -2.46
C LYS A 73 -16.23 4.15 -2.83
N ASP A 74 -16.95 4.05 -3.94
CA ASP A 74 -17.60 2.81 -4.37
C ASP A 74 -16.59 1.80 -4.91
N GLU A 75 -15.62 2.25 -5.72
CA GLU A 75 -14.50 1.42 -6.16
C GLU A 75 -13.65 0.92 -4.98
N SER A 76 -13.30 1.84 -4.06
CA SER A 76 -12.55 1.51 -2.84
C SER A 76 -13.27 0.43 -2.03
N LYS A 77 -14.60 0.56 -1.83
CA LYS A 77 -15.41 -0.45 -1.14
C LYS A 77 -15.39 -1.79 -1.87
N MET A 78 -15.64 -1.79 -3.18
CA MET A 78 -15.65 -3.00 -4.00
C MET A 78 -14.31 -3.74 -3.94
N PHE A 79 -13.20 -3.05 -4.24
CA PHE A 79 -11.87 -3.66 -4.25
C PHE A 79 -11.42 -4.10 -2.86
N THR A 80 -11.77 -3.35 -1.81
CA THR A 80 -11.50 -3.76 -0.43
C THR A 80 -12.18 -5.10 -0.10
N THR A 81 -13.46 -5.25 -0.44
CA THR A 81 -14.18 -6.51 -0.23
C THR A 81 -13.51 -7.67 -0.96
N ARG A 82 -13.26 -7.53 -2.27
CA ARG A 82 -12.63 -8.58 -3.09
C ARG A 82 -11.23 -8.95 -2.61
N MET A 83 -10.43 -7.96 -2.22
CA MET A 83 -9.10 -8.20 -1.68
C MET A 83 -9.17 -8.96 -0.34
N LYS A 84 -10.07 -8.58 0.57
CA LYS A 84 -10.22 -9.27 1.87
C LYS A 84 -10.71 -10.70 1.69
N GLU A 85 -11.63 -10.95 0.75
CA GLU A 85 -12.06 -12.30 0.36
C GLU A 85 -10.85 -13.14 -0.08
N ALA A 86 -10.02 -12.61 -1.01
CA ALA A 86 -8.84 -13.30 -1.50
C ALA A 86 -7.80 -13.57 -0.39
N LEU A 87 -7.51 -12.57 0.46
CA LEU A 87 -6.57 -12.72 1.58
C LEU A 87 -7.05 -13.71 2.64
N THR A 88 -8.36 -13.85 2.82
CA THR A 88 -8.96 -14.85 3.71
C THR A 88 -8.69 -16.26 3.18
N ILE A 89 -8.87 -16.48 1.87
CA ILE A 89 -8.60 -17.77 1.22
C ILE A 89 -7.14 -18.17 1.37
N THR A 90 -6.21 -17.22 1.21
CA THR A 90 -4.77 -17.49 1.34
C THR A 90 -4.27 -17.48 2.79
N LYS A 91 -5.14 -17.22 3.77
CA LYS A 91 -4.79 -17.08 5.20
C LYS A 91 -3.78 -15.96 5.51
N GLU A 92 -3.74 -14.94 4.65
CA GLU A 92 -2.86 -13.78 4.76
C GLU A 92 -3.59 -12.54 5.32
N PHE A 93 -4.92 -12.63 5.50
CA PHE A 93 -5.66 -11.59 6.19
C PHE A 93 -5.43 -11.71 7.70
N PRO A 94 -4.90 -10.67 8.37
CA PRO A 94 -4.63 -10.77 9.80
C PRO A 94 -5.94 -10.96 10.58
N PRO A 95 -5.93 -11.75 11.66
CA PRO A 95 -7.08 -11.88 12.54
C PRO A 95 -7.47 -10.50 13.08
N GLN A 96 -8.77 -10.20 13.06
CA GLN A 96 -9.28 -9.00 13.71
C GLN A 96 -9.35 -9.30 15.21
N ILE A 97 -8.40 -8.73 15.96
CA ILE A 97 -8.34 -8.75 17.41
C ILE A 97 -9.02 -7.49 17.93
#